data_AF-A0AAD6KE91-F1
#
_entry.id   AF-A0AAD6KE91-F1
#
_cell.length_a   1.000
_cell.length_b   1.000
_cell.length_c   1.000
_cell.angle_alpha   90.00
_cell.angle_beta   90.00
_cell.angle_gamma   90.00
#
_symmetry.space_group_name_H-M   'P 1'
#
loop_
_entity.id
_entity.type
_entity.pdbx_description
1 polymer ?
#
loop_
_entity_poly.entity_id
_entity_poly.type
_entity_poly.pdbx_seq_one_letter_code
_entity_poly.pdbx_strand_id
1 'polypeptide(L)'
;MNPSLLTSSPSTPFLSPFPLKLAPSSLTLPKRHRFLVSFPRSSSAETPSTLTLESKPDNVFGGNRELTGIQPLVSNLSPPLRLASSAIILAGALAAGYGLGTKFGGGSRNLALGGAAVAGAAGGAVVFALNSAVPEVAAINLHNYVSGFDDPTQVSKEEIEGIAKKYGVSKQDEAFNAELCDLYSMFVSSVIPPGGEELTGNEVETIINFKNALGIDDPDAASMHVELGRRIFRQRLETGDRDGDVEQRRAFQKLIYISTLVFGEASSFLLPWKRVFKVTDSQVEIAIRDNAQRLYFSKLKSVVKDIDVEQLVSLRQAQLSYRLSDELAEDLFRQHTRKLVEKNISAALDRLKSRTRTVQDVVKVVEELDKILAFNNKLISLKNHEDAASFACGVGPVSVSGGKYDSEREKDDLKLLYRAYVTDALSGGRMEEHKLAALNQLKNIFGLGKREAESITLDITSKVYRKRLSQGVSSGDLEFSDSKAAFLQNLCEELHFDPQKATEIREEIYRQKLQQCAADGVLSDEDVKALTRLRVMLCIPQHTIDAAHSDICGSLFEKVVSS
;
A
#
# COMPACT_ATOMS: atom_id res chain seq x y z
N MET A 1 22.18 53.83 15.62
CA MET A 1 21.46 54.19 16.87
C MET A 1 20.52 53.03 17.23
N ASN A 2 19.97 53.00 18.45
CA ASN A 2 19.74 51.75 19.21
C ASN A 2 18.63 50.77 18.74
N PRO A 3 18.65 49.49 19.21
CA PRO A 3 17.86 48.37 18.69
C PRO A 3 16.78 47.81 19.66
N SER A 4 15.95 46.87 19.16
CA SER A 4 15.08 45.88 19.84
C SER A 4 14.31 45.08 18.77
N LEU A 5 13.92 43.79 18.83
CA LEU A 5 14.14 42.59 19.69
C LEU A 5 14.18 41.37 18.70
N LEU A 6 14.93 40.27 18.89
CA LEU A 6 14.70 39.08 19.73
C LEU A 6 13.28 38.45 19.57
N THR A 7 13.10 37.14 19.33
CA THR A 7 13.96 35.96 19.65
C THR A 7 14.02 34.89 18.54
N SER A 8 15.10 34.10 18.52
CA SER A 8 15.22 32.84 17.78
C SER A 8 15.68 31.71 18.72
N SER A 9 15.28 30.47 18.42
CA SER A 9 15.46 29.31 19.30
C SER A 9 16.89 28.75 19.27
N PRO A 10 17.52 28.45 20.43
CA PRO A 10 18.79 27.73 20.47
C PRO A 10 18.58 26.21 20.54
N SER A 11 19.35 25.49 19.72
CA SER A 11 19.62 24.06 19.86
C SER A 11 20.52 23.78 21.07
N THR A 12 20.25 22.73 21.84
CA THR A 12 21.22 22.16 22.81
C THR A 12 21.23 20.63 22.79
N PRO A 13 22.35 19.97 23.19
CA PRO A 13 22.63 18.58 22.83
C PRO A 13 22.41 17.57 23.98
N PHE A 14 22.49 16.27 23.61
CA PHE A 14 22.49 15.14 24.53
C PHE A 14 23.71 15.11 25.47
N LEU A 15 23.47 14.82 26.76
CA LEU A 15 24.48 14.24 27.66
C LEU A 15 23.88 13.15 28.57
N SER A 16 24.68 12.09 28.67
CA SER A 16 24.76 10.86 29.49
C SER A 16 24.16 10.78 30.92
N PRO A 17 24.10 9.56 31.51
CA PRO A 17 23.25 9.24 32.66
C PRO A 17 23.94 9.26 34.03
N PHE A 18 23.14 9.26 35.11
CA PHE A 18 23.58 8.89 36.46
C PHE A 18 22.58 7.93 37.15
N PRO A 19 23.06 6.94 37.94
CA PRO A 19 22.21 6.01 38.68
C PRO A 19 21.91 6.52 40.09
N LEU A 20 20.69 6.25 40.61
CA LEU A 20 20.37 6.45 42.02
C LEU A 20 20.03 5.12 42.69
N LYS A 21 20.87 4.74 43.67
CA LYS A 21 20.60 3.68 44.64
C LYS A 21 19.55 4.18 45.64
N LEU A 22 18.55 3.36 45.94
CA LEU A 22 17.72 3.51 47.13
C LEU A 22 17.60 2.15 47.83
N ALA A 23 17.94 2.14 49.12
CA ALA A 23 17.80 0.98 50.01
C ALA A 23 16.37 0.91 50.58
N PRO A 24 15.92 -0.26 51.10
CA PRO A 24 14.49 -0.49 51.31
C PRO A 24 13.97 0.14 52.60
N SER A 25 12.69 0.52 52.58
CA SER A 25 11.90 0.78 53.79
C SER A 25 10.66 -0.10 53.74
N SER A 26 10.46 -0.89 54.79
CA SER A 26 9.31 -1.76 54.96
C SER A 26 8.03 -0.95 55.20
N LEU A 27 6.88 -1.45 54.70
CA LEU A 27 5.57 -1.39 55.36
C LEU A 27 4.52 -2.22 54.59
N THR A 28 4.15 -3.37 55.17
CA THR A 28 2.86 -4.09 55.09
C THR A 28 1.98 -3.98 53.83
N LEU A 29 1.90 -5.09 53.06
CA LEU A 29 0.86 -5.36 52.07
C LEU A 29 -0.34 -6.12 52.69
N PRO A 30 -1.60 -5.88 52.27
CA PRO A 30 -2.67 -6.86 52.41
C PRO A 30 -2.55 -8.00 51.37
N LYS A 31 -3.08 -9.18 51.71
CA LYS A 31 -2.86 -10.45 50.98
C LYS A 31 -3.39 -10.42 49.53
N ARG A 32 -2.53 -10.73 48.56
CA ARG A 32 -2.94 -11.24 47.23
C ARG A 32 -3.06 -12.77 47.26
N HIS A 33 -4.14 -13.31 46.69
CA HIS A 33 -4.18 -14.71 46.28
C HIS A 33 -3.19 -14.94 45.12
N ARG A 34 -2.52 -16.10 45.11
CA ARG A 34 -1.60 -16.51 44.05
C ARG A 34 -2.33 -17.45 43.09
N PHE A 35 -2.40 -17.10 41.81
CA PHE A 35 -2.56 -18.10 40.77
C PHE A 35 -1.21 -18.80 40.55
N LEU A 36 -1.22 -20.14 40.55
CA LEU A 36 -0.07 -20.97 40.21
C LEU A 36 0.00 -21.10 38.69
N VAL A 37 1.04 -20.53 38.09
CA VAL A 37 1.40 -20.79 36.69
C VAL A 37 2.50 -21.85 36.69
N SER A 38 2.22 -23.00 36.08
CA SER A 38 3.18 -24.09 35.88
C SER A 38 4.11 -23.77 34.71
N PHE A 39 5.41 -23.69 34.98
CA PHE A 39 6.44 -23.67 33.94
C PHE A 39 7.01 -25.09 33.74
N PRO A 40 7.14 -25.60 32.51
CA PRO A 40 7.93 -26.79 32.25
C PRO A 40 9.42 -26.47 32.46
N ARG A 41 10.12 -27.39 33.12
CA ARG A 41 11.52 -27.22 33.54
C ARG A 41 12.46 -27.83 32.50
N SER A 42 13.23 -27.01 31.82
CA SER A 42 14.32 -27.46 30.95
C SER A 42 15.39 -28.21 31.75
N SER A 43 15.85 -29.36 31.25
CA SER A 43 17.04 -30.05 31.74
C SER A 43 17.93 -30.43 30.56
N SER A 44 19.06 -29.75 30.42
CA SER A 44 20.07 -30.05 29.40
C SER A 44 20.84 -31.33 29.76
N ALA A 45 20.92 -32.25 28.81
CA ALA A 45 21.96 -33.29 28.75
C ALA A 45 22.24 -33.58 27.27
N GLU A 46 23.45 -33.27 26.82
CA GLU A 46 23.88 -33.51 25.44
C GLU A 46 24.35 -34.96 25.27
N THR A 47 23.85 -35.67 24.26
CA THR A 47 24.66 -36.29 23.19
C THR A 47 23.77 -36.89 22.09
N PRO A 48 24.25 -37.02 20.85
CA PRO A 48 23.38 -37.02 19.67
C PRO A 48 22.92 -38.41 19.23
N SER A 49 21.75 -38.48 18.60
CA SER A 49 21.36 -39.58 17.72
C SER A 49 20.43 -39.06 16.63
N THR A 50 20.91 -39.13 15.39
CA THR A 50 20.26 -38.63 14.19
C THR A 50 19.03 -39.47 13.84
N LEU A 51 17.84 -38.89 13.94
CA LEU A 51 16.64 -39.41 13.26
C LEU A 51 15.90 -38.24 12.59
N THR A 52 15.96 -38.23 11.27
CA THR A 52 15.12 -37.38 10.41
C THR A 52 13.66 -37.76 10.58
N LEU A 53 12.84 -36.81 11.04
CA LEU A 53 11.39 -36.88 10.99
C LEU A 53 10.87 -35.77 10.08
N GLU A 54 10.03 -36.15 9.12
CA GLU A 54 9.44 -35.24 8.14
C GLU A 54 8.43 -34.31 8.83
N SER A 55 8.61 -33.00 8.65
CA SER A 55 7.74 -31.98 9.24
C SER A 55 6.41 -31.88 8.48
N LYS A 56 5.35 -32.44 9.08
CA LYS A 56 3.96 -32.04 8.78
C LYS A 56 3.76 -30.62 9.36
N PRO A 57 3.01 -29.70 8.73
CA PRO A 57 2.81 -28.36 9.28
C PRO A 57 2.22 -28.44 10.69
N ASP A 58 2.80 -27.67 11.63
CA ASP A 58 2.35 -27.62 13.01
C ASP A 58 0.91 -27.09 13.08
N ASN A 59 0.02 -27.86 13.71
CA ASN A 59 -1.37 -27.48 13.89
C ASN A 59 -1.46 -26.24 14.78
N VAL A 60 -2.20 -25.21 14.32
CA VAL A 60 -2.37 -23.91 14.99
C VAL A 60 -2.82 -24.05 16.46
N PHE A 61 -3.62 -25.07 16.76
CA PHE A 61 -4.17 -25.33 18.09
C PHE A 61 -3.37 -26.38 18.88
N GLY A 62 -2.31 -26.94 18.31
CA GLY A 62 -1.56 -28.06 18.88
C GLY A 62 -2.24 -29.42 18.67
N GLY A 63 -1.85 -30.40 19.47
CA GLY A 63 -2.39 -31.76 19.42
C GLY A 63 -3.57 -31.98 20.38
N ASN A 64 -4.31 -33.06 20.14
CA ASN A 64 -5.43 -33.46 20.99
C ASN A 64 -5.00 -33.69 22.45
N ARG A 65 -5.82 -33.22 23.40
CA ARG A 65 -5.63 -33.40 24.85
C ARG A 65 -6.34 -34.66 25.34
N GLU A 66 -5.70 -35.38 26.24
CA GLU A 66 -6.23 -36.61 26.84
C GLU A 66 -7.13 -36.32 28.06
N LEU A 67 -8.19 -37.13 28.23
CA LEU A 67 -9.07 -37.09 29.40
C LEU A 67 -8.48 -37.95 30.53
N THR A 68 -8.37 -37.41 31.75
CA THR A 68 -7.71 -38.07 32.88
C THR A 68 -8.64 -38.31 34.08
N GLY A 69 -8.32 -39.33 34.90
CA GLY A 69 -9.06 -39.63 36.14
C GLY A 69 -10.54 -39.98 35.89
N ILE A 70 -11.45 -39.15 36.41
CA ILE A 70 -12.91 -39.33 36.27
C ILE A 70 -13.49 -38.70 34.99
N GLN A 71 -12.69 -37.94 34.24
CA GLN A 71 -13.11 -37.25 33.02
C GLN A 71 -13.66 -38.20 31.92
N PRO A 72 -13.10 -39.41 31.68
CA PRO A 72 -13.66 -40.38 30.72
C PRO A 72 -15.02 -40.97 31.12
N LEU A 73 -15.39 -40.92 32.41
CA LEU A 73 -16.73 -41.31 32.86
C LEU A 73 -17.72 -40.17 32.59
N VAL A 74 -17.31 -38.92 32.80
CA VAL A 74 -18.12 -37.72 32.55
C VAL A 74 -18.38 -37.50 31.05
N SER A 75 -17.41 -37.80 30.17
CA SER A 75 -17.55 -37.58 28.72
C SER A 75 -18.67 -38.40 28.06
N ASN A 76 -19.06 -39.51 28.68
CA ASN A 76 -20.08 -40.44 28.21
C ASN A 76 -21.49 -40.18 28.79
N LEU A 77 -21.65 -39.25 29.73
CA LEU A 77 -22.91 -39.05 30.46
C LEU A 77 -23.57 -37.70 30.10
N SER A 78 -24.78 -37.76 29.53
CA SER A 78 -25.62 -36.58 29.27
C SER A 78 -26.15 -35.96 30.58
N PRO A 79 -26.60 -34.68 30.60
CA PRO A 79 -27.00 -34.02 31.84
C PRO A 79 -28.09 -34.74 32.64
N PRO A 80 -29.19 -35.29 32.03
CA PRO A 80 -30.17 -36.09 32.77
C PRO A 80 -29.58 -37.38 33.33
N LEU A 81 -28.68 -38.04 32.58
CA LEU A 81 -28.07 -39.30 32.99
C LEU A 81 -27.06 -39.10 34.13
N ARG A 82 -26.33 -37.97 34.15
CA ARG A 82 -25.48 -37.57 35.28
C ARG A 82 -26.28 -37.27 36.54
N LEU A 83 -27.44 -36.62 36.42
CA LEU A 83 -28.32 -36.37 37.57
C LEU A 83 -28.88 -37.69 38.13
N ALA A 84 -29.28 -38.63 37.26
CA ALA A 84 -29.69 -39.97 37.67
C ALA A 84 -28.53 -40.75 38.34
N SER A 85 -27.34 -40.78 37.74
CA SER A 85 -26.20 -41.52 38.29
C SER A 85 -25.70 -40.93 39.60
N SER A 86 -25.69 -39.60 39.75
CA SER A 86 -25.31 -38.95 41.01
C SER A 86 -26.34 -39.18 42.12
N ALA A 87 -27.64 -39.17 41.82
CA ALA A 87 -28.68 -39.57 42.76
C ALA A 87 -28.51 -41.03 43.21
N ILE A 88 -28.18 -41.95 42.29
CA ILE A 88 -27.90 -43.37 42.60
C ILE A 88 -26.66 -43.51 43.49
N ILE A 89 -25.56 -42.81 43.18
CA ILE A 89 -24.32 -42.84 43.97
C ILE A 89 -24.59 -42.34 45.40
N LEU A 90 -25.29 -41.22 45.56
CA LEU A 90 -25.60 -40.65 46.87
C LEU A 90 -26.55 -41.55 47.68
N ALA A 91 -27.63 -42.04 47.07
CA ALA A 91 -28.58 -42.95 47.71
C ALA A 91 -27.92 -44.29 48.10
N GLY A 92 -27.10 -44.85 47.21
CA GLY A 92 -26.33 -46.06 47.45
C GLY A 92 -25.32 -45.89 48.60
N ALA A 93 -24.61 -44.77 48.65
CA ALA A 93 -23.67 -44.46 49.73
C ALA A 93 -24.38 -44.28 51.08
N LEU A 94 -25.50 -43.55 51.11
CA LEU A 94 -26.34 -43.40 52.32
C LEU A 94 -26.86 -44.76 52.82
N ALA A 95 -27.38 -45.60 51.93
CA ALA A 95 -27.89 -46.93 52.27
C ALA A 95 -26.78 -47.88 52.74
N ALA A 96 -25.63 -47.88 52.08
CA ALA A 96 -24.47 -48.67 52.48
C ALA A 96 -23.92 -48.22 53.84
N GLY A 97 -23.81 -46.92 54.08
CA GLY A 97 -23.40 -46.36 55.37
C GLY A 97 -24.35 -46.74 56.51
N TYR A 98 -25.66 -46.69 56.27
CA TYR A 98 -26.67 -47.14 57.23
C TYR A 98 -26.57 -48.65 57.52
N GLY A 99 -26.40 -49.47 56.47
CA GLY A 99 -26.22 -50.92 56.58
C GLY A 99 -24.94 -51.34 57.29
N LEU A 100 -23.84 -50.61 57.10
CA LEU A 100 -22.58 -50.84 57.81
C LEU A 100 -22.65 -50.35 59.27
N GLY A 101 -23.22 -49.17 59.50
CA GLY A 101 -23.41 -48.61 60.85
C GLY A 101 -24.34 -49.46 61.73
N THR A 102 -25.38 -50.07 61.16
CA THR A 102 -26.22 -51.05 61.89
C THR A 102 -25.46 -52.35 62.20
N LYS A 103 -24.75 -52.93 61.23
CA LYS A 103 -24.05 -54.21 61.39
C LYS A 103 -22.86 -54.15 62.34
N PHE A 104 -22.02 -53.11 62.24
CA PHE A 104 -20.81 -52.98 63.06
C PHE A 104 -21.03 -52.15 64.34
N GLY A 105 -22.12 -51.39 64.43
CA GLY A 105 -22.50 -50.58 65.60
C GLY A 105 -23.46 -51.25 66.58
N GLY A 106 -23.49 -52.60 66.62
CA GLY A 106 -24.30 -53.37 67.57
C GLY A 106 -25.81 -53.15 67.44
N GLY A 107 -26.32 -52.82 66.25
CA GLY A 107 -27.74 -52.50 66.02
C GLY A 107 -28.20 -51.14 66.56
N SER A 108 -27.30 -50.31 67.10
CA SER A 108 -27.70 -49.01 67.66
C SER A 108 -28.08 -48.00 66.56
N ARG A 109 -29.25 -47.35 66.72
CA ARG A 109 -29.78 -46.38 65.75
C ARG A 109 -28.85 -45.18 65.52
N ASN A 110 -28.05 -44.81 66.52
CA ASN A 110 -27.13 -43.68 66.44
C ASN A 110 -25.90 -44.01 65.58
N LEU A 111 -25.32 -45.22 65.68
CA LEU A 111 -24.25 -45.64 64.76
C LEU A 111 -24.75 -45.90 63.33
N ALA A 112 -26.00 -46.36 63.17
CA ALA A 112 -26.63 -46.45 61.85
C ALA A 112 -26.70 -45.09 61.14
N LEU A 113 -27.17 -44.06 61.85
CA LEU A 113 -27.24 -42.69 61.32
C LEU A 113 -25.84 -42.07 61.13
N GLY A 114 -24.90 -42.34 62.04
CA GLY A 114 -23.50 -41.90 61.91
C GLY A 114 -22.80 -42.51 60.69
N GLY A 115 -22.95 -43.82 60.46
CA GLY A 115 -22.43 -44.51 59.29
C GLY A 115 -23.04 -43.99 57.98
N ALA A 116 -24.36 -43.75 57.97
CA ALA A 116 -25.04 -43.12 56.84
C ALA A 116 -24.51 -41.71 56.55
N ALA A 117 -24.28 -40.89 57.58
CA ALA A 117 -23.75 -39.54 57.42
C ALA A 117 -22.32 -39.53 56.85
N VAL A 118 -21.43 -40.41 57.34
CA VAL A 118 -20.04 -40.50 56.85
C VAL A 118 -19.99 -41.01 55.40
N ALA A 119 -20.71 -42.09 55.08
CA ALA A 119 -20.75 -42.60 53.71
C ALA A 119 -21.48 -41.65 52.76
N GLY A 120 -22.57 -41.01 53.21
CA GLY A 120 -23.28 -39.98 52.46
C GLY A 120 -22.41 -38.75 52.14
N ALA A 121 -21.55 -38.32 53.07
CA ALA A 121 -20.56 -37.28 52.83
C ALA A 121 -19.53 -37.71 51.77
N ALA A 122 -19.03 -38.95 51.82
CA ALA A 122 -18.12 -39.49 50.81
C ALA A 122 -18.80 -39.61 49.42
N GLY A 123 -20.03 -40.10 49.35
CA GLY A 123 -20.83 -40.16 48.12
C GLY A 123 -21.11 -38.76 47.56
N GLY A 124 -21.42 -37.79 48.44
CA GLY A 124 -21.57 -36.38 48.08
C GLY A 124 -20.29 -35.77 47.51
N ALA A 125 -19.12 -36.11 48.07
CA ALA A 125 -17.82 -35.67 47.54
C ALA A 125 -17.53 -36.25 46.14
N VAL A 126 -17.87 -37.52 45.89
CA VAL A 126 -17.75 -38.15 44.57
C VAL A 126 -18.70 -37.49 43.55
N VAL A 127 -19.95 -37.23 43.95
CA VAL A 127 -20.93 -36.50 43.12
C VAL A 127 -20.47 -35.08 42.81
N PHE A 128 -19.91 -34.38 43.79
CA PHE A 128 -19.35 -33.05 43.61
C PHE A 128 -18.20 -33.07 42.60
N ALA A 129 -17.22 -33.97 42.76
CA ALA A 129 -16.09 -34.12 41.84
C ALA A 129 -16.54 -34.45 40.41
N LEU A 130 -17.54 -35.32 40.26
CA LEU A 130 -18.09 -35.72 38.96
C LEU A 130 -18.79 -34.56 38.24
N ASN A 131 -19.47 -33.68 38.98
CA ASN A 131 -20.09 -32.49 38.41
C ASN A 131 -19.08 -31.33 38.20
N SER A 132 -18.08 -31.17 39.06
CA SER A 132 -17.07 -30.10 38.92
C SER A 132 -16.12 -30.33 37.74
N ALA A 133 -15.91 -31.59 37.32
CA ALA A 133 -15.13 -31.93 36.14
C ALA A 133 -15.87 -31.65 34.81
N VAL A 134 -17.18 -31.35 34.83
CA VAL A 134 -18.00 -31.20 33.60
C VAL A 134 -17.50 -30.07 32.69
N PRO A 135 -17.22 -28.83 33.16
CA PRO A 135 -16.74 -27.76 32.30
C PRO A 135 -15.36 -28.05 31.70
N GLU A 136 -14.48 -28.72 32.45
CA GLU A 136 -13.14 -29.13 32.01
C GLU A 136 -13.22 -30.20 30.90
N VAL A 137 -14.10 -31.19 31.05
CA VAL A 137 -14.36 -32.18 29.98
C VAL A 137 -14.95 -31.53 28.74
N ALA A 138 -15.86 -30.56 28.90
CA ALA A 138 -16.40 -29.81 27.77
C ALA A 138 -15.31 -29.00 27.04
N ALA A 139 -14.41 -28.36 27.79
CA ALA A 139 -13.25 -27.64 27.26
C ALA A 139 -12.30 -28.57 26.49
N ILE A 140 -11.92 -29.73 27.05
CA ILE A 140 -11.05 -30.70 26.36
C ILE A 140 -11.71 -31.23 25.07
N ASN A 141 -13.03 -31.48 25.07
CA ASN A 141 -13.74 -31.89 23.86
C ASN A 141 -13.84 -30.77 22.82
N LEU A 142 -14.00 -29.51 23.24
CA LEU A 142 -13.98 -28.34 22.36
C LEU A 142 -12.61 -28.17 21.72
N HIS A 143 -11.54 -28.24 22.51
CA HIS A 143 -10.16 -28.20 22.03
C HIS A 143 -9.92 -29.29 20.98
N ASN A 144 -10.25 -30.54 21.30
CA ASN A 144 -10.05 -31.69 20.40
C ASN A 144 -10.90 -31.63 19.12
N TYR A 145 -12.04 -30.94 19.14
CA TYR A 145 -12.85 -30.67 17.96
C TYR A 145 -12.17 -29.61 17.08
N VAL A 146 -11.72 -28.47 17.65
CA VAL A 146 -11.07 -27.40 16.89
C VAL A 146 -9.68 -27.81 16.38
N SER A 147 -8.89 -28.56 17.16
CA SER A 147 -7.62 -29.16 16.72
C SER A 147 -7.80 -30.30 15.71
N GLY A 148 -9.05 -30.75 15.46
CA GLY A 148 -9.36 -31.72 14.42
C GLY A 148 -9.35 -31.16 13.00
N PHE A 149 -9.35 -29.83 12.84
CA PHE A 149 -9.36 -29.17 11.53
C PHE A 149 -7.96 -28.69 11.13
N ASP A 150 -7.57 -29.00 9.89
CA ASP A 150 -6.37 -28.40 9.26
C ASP A 150 -6.60 -26.92 8.90
N ASP A 151 -7.86 -26.49 8.71
CA ASP A 151 -8.25 -25.10 8.42
C ASP A 151 -9.19 -24.57 9.52
N PRO A 152 -8.76 -23.59 10.34
CA PRO A 152 -9.56 -23.02 11.43
C PRO A 152 -10.86 -22.33 10.97
N THR A 153 -11.00 -21.97 9.69
CA THR A 153 -12.21 -21.30 9.18
C THR A 153 -13.40 -22.23 9.01
N GLN A 154 -13.20 -23.55 9.12
CA GLN A 154 -14.25 -24.57 8.98
C GLN A 154 -15.06 -24.82 10.27
N VAL A 155 -14.64 -24.23 11.39
CA VAL A 155 -15.31 -24.35 12.69
C VAL A 155 -16.74 -23.79 12.61
N SER A 156 -17.73 -24.58 13.02
CA SER A 156 -19.14 -24.18 13.01
C SER A 156 -19.67 -23.81 14.39
N LYS A 157 -20.55 -22.81 14.45
CA LYS A 157 -21.15 -22.35 15.70
C LYS A 157 -22.13 -23.37 16.27
N GLU A 158 -22.84 -24.05 15.38
CA GLU A 158 -23.86 -25.05 15.67
C GLU A 158 -23.25 -26.27 16.40
N GLU A 159 -22.04 -26.68 16.00
CA GLU A 159 -21.34 -27.81 16.63
C GLU A 159 -20.73 -27.43 17.98
N ILE A 160 -20.21 -26.21 18.14
CA ILE A 160 -19.75 -25.68 19.44
C ILE A 160 -20.92 -25.56 20.43
N GLU A 161 -22.05 -25.01 19.98
CA GLU A 161 -23.28 -25.02 20.78
C GLU A 161 -23.76 -26.46 21.05
N GLY A 162 -23.56 -27.39 20.11
CA GLY A 162 -23.82 -28.82 20.28
C GLY A 162 -22.98 -29.45 21.39
N ILE A 163 -21.68 -29.14 21.47
CA ILE A 163 -20.78 -29.57 22.55
C ILE A 163 -21.23 -28.99 23.90
N ALA A 164 -21.55 -27.70 23.94
CA ALA A 164 -22.07 -27.04 25.15
C ALA A 164 -23.38 -27.70 25.64
N LYS A 165 -24.34 -27.93 24.72
CA LYS A 165 -25.62 -28.62 24.99
C LYS A 165 -25.40 -30.08 25.43
N LYS A 166 -24.47 -30.82 24.81
CA LYS A 166 -24.12 -32.21 25.17
C LYS A 166 -23.66 -32.33 26.61
N TYR A 167 -22.86 -31.36 27.08
CA TYR A 167 -22.34 -31.37 28.46
C TYR A 167 -23.16 -30.54 29.44
N GLY A 168 -24.18 -29.81 28.99
CA GLY A 168 -24.99 -28.91 29.84
C GLY A 168 -24.19 -27.74 30.40
N VAL A 169 -23.22 -27.26 29.62
CA VAL A 169 -22.28 -26.18 29.96
C VAL A 169 -22.69 -24.90 29.23
N SER A 170 -22.35 -23.76 29.81
CA SER A 170 -22.65 -22.43 29.30
C SER A 170 -21.38 -21.59 29.16
N LYS A 171 -21.48 -20.43 28.49
CA LYS A 171 -20.40 -19.42 28.48
C LYS A 171 -20.07 -18.84 29.87
N GLN A 172 -20.92 -19.06 30.88
CA GLN A 172 -20.68 -18.59 32.24
C GLN A 172 -19.75 -19.52 33.03
N ASP A 173 -19.50 -20.72 32.52
CA ASP A 173 -18.62 -21.71 33.15
C ASP A 173 -17.14 -21.40 32.85
N GLU A 174 -16.39 -21.04 33.90
CA GLU A 174 -15.03 -20.48 33.82
C GLU A 174 -14.08 -21.28 32.93
N ALA A 175 -14.00 -22.61 33.11
CA ALA A 175 -13.07 -23.45 32.33
C ALA A 175 -13.46 -23.57 30.84
N PHE A 176 -14.75 -23.49 30.51
CA PHE A 176 -15.21 -23.57 29.12
C PHE A 176 -15.01 -22.23 28.40
N ASN A 177 -15.28 -21.11 29.07
CA ASN A 177 -14.99 -19.79 28.49
C ASN A 177 -13.49 -19.53 28.37
N ALA A 178 -12.68 -20.00 29.32
CA ALA A 178 -11.22 -19.92 29.23
C ALA A 178 -10.69 -20.63 27.98
N GLU A 179 -11.16 -21.84 27.67
CA GLU A 179 -10.74 -22.55 26.45
C GLU A 179 -11.19 -21.85 25.16
N LEU A 180 -12.42 -21.31 25.12
CA LEU A 180 -12.87 -20.47 24.00
C LEU A 180 -11.92 -19.26 23.79
N CYS A 181 -11.57 -18.58 24.89
CA CYS A 181 -10.65 -17.45 24.87
C CYS A 181 -9.23 -17.84 24.43
N ASP A 182 -8.71 -18.98 24.88
CA ASP A 182 -7.39 -19.48 24.51
C ASP A 182 -7.33 -19.95 23.05
N LEU A 183 -8.34 -20.66 22.54
CA LEU A 183 -8.47 -21.01 21.12
C LEU A 183 -8.51 -19.76 20.23
N TYR A 184 -9.28 -18.74 20.63
CA TYR A 184 -9.30 -17.45 19.96
C TYR A 184 -7.94 -16.73 20.02
N SER A 185 -7.27 -16.74 21.17
CA SER A 185 -5.94 -16.17 21.35
C SER A 185 -4.89 -16.82 20.45
N MET A 186 -4.92 -18.16 20.33
CA MET A 186 -4.01 -18.91 19.44
C MET A 186 -4.30 -18.58 17.97
N PHE A 187 -5.57 -18.60 17.55
CA PHE A 187 -5.93 -18.27 16.17
C PHE A 187 -5.52 -16.84 15.77
N VAL A 188 -5.88 -15.82 16.57
CA VAL A 188 -5.48 -14.43 16.29
C VAL A 188 -3.95 -14.28 16.28
N SER A 189 -3.23 -15.03 17.12
CA SER A 189 -1.76 -15.04 17.08
C SER A 189 -1.15 -15.72 15.84
N SER A 190 -1.87 -16.65 15.20
CA SER A 190 -1.44 -17.29 13.95
C SER A 190 -1.78 -16.48 12.70
N VAL A 191 -2.89 -15.73 12.74
CA VAL A 191 -3.35 -14.89 11.63
C VAL A 191 -2.51 -13.61 11.50
N ILE A 192 -1.94 -13.09 12.59
CA ILE A 192 -1.14 -11.86 12.56
C ILE A 192 0.31 -12.17 12.16
N PRO A 193 0.77 -11.75 10.97
CA PRO A 193 2.10 -12.12 10.50
C PRO A 193 3.22 -11.42 11.29
N PRO A 194 4.40 -12.06 11.43
CA PRO A 194 5.54 -11.53 12.19
C PRO A 194 6.03 -10.17 11.67
N GLY A 195 6.84 -9.48 12.47
CA GLY A 195 7.20 -8.06 12.25
C GLY A 195 7.87 -7.73 10.90
N GLY A 196 8.52 -8.71 10.26
CA GLY A 196 9.15 -8.55 8.95
C GLY A 196 8.18 -8.55 7.75
N GLU A 197 7.04 -9.22 7.87
CA GLU A 197 6.06 -9.38 6.78
C GLU A 197 5.03 -8.23 6.74
N GLU A 198 4.26 -8.11 5.65
CA GLU A 198 3.15 -7.16 5.54
C GLU A 198 1.80 -7.85 5.84
N LEU A 199 0.74 -7.07 6.06
CA LEU A 199 -0.62 -7.61 6.10
C LEU A 199 -1.09 -7.94 4.68
N THR A 200 -1.91 -8.97 4.54
CA THR A 200 -2.48 -9.44 3.27
C THR A 200 -3.85 -8.81 2.97
N GLY A 201 -4.60 -8.44 4.01
CA GLY A 201 -5.88 -7.72 3.94
C GLY A 201 -7.11 -8.56 4.28
N ASN A 202 -6.98 -9.88 4.44
CA ASN A 202 -8.07 -10.77 4.82
C ASN A 202 -8.15 -11.05 6.34
N GLU A 203 -7.14 -10.63 7.12
CA GLU A 203 -6.98 -11.00 8.53
C GLU A 203 -8.18 -10.56 9.38
N VAL A 204 -8.73 -9.38 9.08
CA VAL A 204 -9.88 -8.81 9.79
C VAL A 204 -11.13 -9.66 9.58
N GLU A 205 -11.39 -10.08 8.33
CA GLU A 205 -12.55 -10.88 7.98
C GLU A 205 -12.45 -12.29 8.56
N THR A 206 -11.27 -12.93 8.47
CA THR A 206 -11.05 -14.25 9.07
C THR A 206 -11.19 -14.23 10.59
N ILE A 207 -10.70 -13.18 11.27
CA ILE A 207 -10.85 -13.02 12.72
C ILE A 207 -12.32 -12.77 13.11
N ILE A 208 -13.06 -11.94 12.37
CA ILE A 208 -14.50 -11.72 12.62
C ILE A 208 -15.28 -13.03 12.42
N ASN A 209 -15.03 -13.77 11.35
CA ASN A 209 -15.72 -15.03 11.06
C ASN A 209 -15.44 -16.08 12.14
N PHE A 210 -14.17 -16.24 12.57
CA PHE A 210 -13.81 -17.15 13.65
C PHE A 210 -14.38 -16.74 15.01
N LYS A 211 -14.38 -15.44 15.35
CA LYS A 211 -15.03 -14.91 16.56
C LYS A 211 -16.51 -15.27 16.58
N ASN A 212 -17.20 -15.10 15.45
CA ASN A 212 -18.62 -15.40 15.29
C ASN A 212 -18.90 -16.92 15.36
N ALA A 213 -18.00 -17.75 14.81
CA ALA A 213 -18.06 -19.21 14.87
C ALA A 213 -17.88 -19.75 16.30
N LEU A 214 -16.84 -19.30 17.01
CA LEU A 214 -16.69 -19.59 18.45
C LEU A 214 -17.82 -18.98 19.30
N GLY A 215 -18.50 -17.97 18.76
CA GLY A 215 -19.56 -17.24 19.44
C GLY A 215 -19.07 -16.40 20.61
N ILE A 216 -17.83 -15.89 20.58
CA ILE A 216 -17.26 -15.08 21.68
C ILE A 216 -17.80 -13.65 21.61
N ASP A 217 -18.12 -13.09 22.77
CA ASP A 217 -18.66 -11.73 22.89
C ASP A 217 -17.52 -10.69 22.81
N ASP A 218 -17.81 -9.49 22.28
CA ASP A 218 -16.78 -8.46 22.04
C ASP A 218 -15.89 -8.09 23.25
N PRO A 219 -16.39 -8.03 24.51
CA PRO A 219 -15.54 -7.75 25.67
C PRO A 219 -14.47 -8.82 25.91
N ASP A 220 -14.83 -10.10 25.77
CA ASP A 220 -13.95 -11.23 26.01
C ASP A 220 -12.91 -11.33 24.88
N ALA A 221 -13.34 -11.19 23.62
CA ALA A 221 -12.44 -11.10 22.47
C ALA A 221 -11.48 -9.90 22.59
N ALA A 222 -11.95 -8.72 22.99
CA ALA A 222 -11.09 -7.55 23.19
C ALA A 222 -10.08 -7.76 24.32
N SER A 223 -10.44 -8.50 25.38
CA SER A 223 -9.51 -8.87 26.45
C SER A 223 -8.36 -9.73 25.94
N MET A 224 -8.63 -10.66 25.01
CA MET A 224 -7.60 -11.49 24.37
C MET A 224 -6.67 -10.68 23.46
N HIS A 225 -7.18 -9.70 22.71
CA HIS A 225 -6.32 -8.78 21.95
C HIS A 225 -5.41 -7.96 22.87
N VAL A 226 -5.87 -7.54 24.06
CA VAL A 226 -5.01 -6.89 25.07
C VAL A 226 -3.94 -7.86 25.59
N GLU A 227 -4.26 -9.14 25.84
CA GLU A 227 -3.27 -10.10 26.33
C GLU A 227 -2.24 -10.49 25.26
N LEU A 228 -2.63 -10.62 23.99
CA LEU A 228 -1.69 -10.75 22.88
C LEU A 228 -0.75 -9.54 22.80
N GLY A 229 -1.27 -8.33 22.99
CA GLY A 229 -0.45 -7.13 23.13
C GLY A 229 0.56 -7.22 24.28
N ARG A 230 0.20 -7.84 25.42
CA ARG A 230 1.14 -8.09 26.52
C ARG A 230 2.19 -9.13 26.18
N ARG A 231 1.84 -10.20 25.45
CA ARG A 231 2.80 -11.22 24.99
C ARG A 231 3.86 -10.58 24.07
N ILE A 232 3.44 -9.83 23.05
CA ILE A 232 4.33 -9.10 22.14
C ILE A 232 5.20 -8.08 22.90
N PHE A 233 4.60 -7.29 23.80
CA PHE A 233 5.34 -6.31 24.60
C PHE A 233 6.35 -6.95 25.56
N ARG A 234 6.08 -8.17 26.04
CA ARG A 234 7.02 -8.93 26.89
C ARG A 234 8.17 -9.51 26.06
N GLN A 235 7.87 -10.14 24.93
CA GLN A 235 8.88 -10.66 23.99
C GLN A 235 9.86 -9.56 23.55
N ARG A 236 9.36 -8.34 23.30
CA ARG A 236 10.17 -7.15 23.03
C ARG A 236 11.21 -6.85 24.13
N LEU A 237 10.86 -7.04 25.40
CA LEU A 237 11.79 -6.86 26.53
C LEU A 237 12.76 -8.03 26.70
N GLU A 238 12.38 -9.23 26.24
CA GLU A 238 13.16 -10.47 26.36
C GLU A 238 14.20 -10.60 25.24
N THR A 239 13.91 -10.15 24.01
CA THR A 239 14.83 -10.26 22.87
C THR A 239 16.06 -9.35 23.01
N GLY A 240 15.90 -8.14 23.55
CA GLY A 240 17.00 -7.20 23.86
C GLY A 240 17.78 -6.61 22.66
N ASP A 241 17.62 -7.17 21.46
CA ASP A 241 18.28 -6.72 20.23
C ASP A 241 17.49 -5.62 19.49
N ARG A 242 18.21 -4.78 18.74
CA ARG A 242 17.66 -3.61 18.04
C ARG A 242 16.72 -3.98 16.90
N ASP A 243 17.04 -5.03 16.14
CA ASP A 243 16.22 -5.42 14.99
C ASP A 243 14.94 -6.14 15.47
N GLY A 244 15.08 -7.01 16.48
CA GLY A 244 13.93 -7.58 17.20
C GLY A 244 13.01 -6.52 17.83
N ASP A 245 13.55 -5.43 18.38
CA ASP A 245 12.74 -4.32 18.92
C ASP A 245 11.86 -3.67 17.83
N VAL A 246 12.38 -3.52 16.62
CA VAL A 246 11.66 -2.96 15.47
C VAL A 246 10.60 -3.93 14.96
N GLU A 247 10.90 -5.21 14.85
CA GLU A 247 9.95 -6.24 14.43
C GLU A 247 8.78 -6.38 15.41
N GLN A 248 9.06 -6.51 16.71
CA GLN A 248 8.02 -6.61 17.73
C GLN A 248 7.17 -5.33 17.81
N ARG A 249 7.76 -4.16 17.57
CA ARG A 249 7.01 -2.91 17.44
C ARG A 249 6.09 -2.91 16.21
N ARG A 250 6.52 -3.44 15.07
CA ARG A 250 5.67 -3.60 13.87
C ARG A 250 4.53 -4.59 14.12
N ALA A 251 4.82 -5.76 14.70
CA ALA A 251 3.80 -6.75 15.07
C ALA A 251 2.73 -6.14 16.01
N PHE A 252 3.16 -5.36 17.01
CA PHE A 252 2.26 -4.63 17.90
C PHE A 252 1.41 -3.58 17.16
N GLN A 253 1.98 -2.84 16.20
CA GLN A 253 1.23 -1.90 15.36
C GLN A 253 0.18 -2.60 14.47
N LYS A 254 0.49 -3.77 13.90
CA LYS A 254 -0.48 -4.60 13.16
C LYS A 254 -1.64 -5.03 14.06
N LEU A 255 -1.34 -5.54 15.26
CA LEU A 255 -2.37 -5.95 16.21
C LEU A 255 -3.26 -4.78 16.62
N ILE A 256 -2.73 -3.57 16.85
CA ILE A 256 -3.56 -2.36 17.08
C ILE A 256 -4.53 -2.14 15.91
N TYR A 257 -4.01 -2.13 14.69
CA TYR A 257 -4.79 -1.84 13.48
C TYR A 257 -5.90 -2.88 13.27
N ILE A 258 -5.56 -4.16 13.31
CA ILE A 258 -6.52 -5.28 13.19
C ILE A 258 -7.57 -5.20 14.29
N SER A 259 -7.17 -4.98 15.56
CA SER A 259 -8.14 -4.81 16.66
C SER A 259 -9.12 -3.67 16.39
N THR A 260 -8.62 -2.53 15.90
CA THR A 260 -9.44 -1.34 15.61
C THR A 260 -10.46 -1.61 14.50
N LEU A 261 -10.12 -2.45 13.52
CA LEU A 261 -11.04 -2.87 12.45
C LEU A 261 -12.02 -3.96 12.90
N VAL A 262 -11.55 -5.00 13.60
CA VAL A 262 -12.37 -6.13 14.10
C VAL A 262 -13.46 -5.67 15.06
N PHE A 263 -13.17 -4.71 15.95
CA PHE A 263 -14.16 -4.20 16.91
C PHE A 263 -14.88 -2.94 16.42
N GLY A 264 -14.38 -2.23 15.40
CA GLY A 264 -15.08 -1.11 14.78
C GLY A 264 -15.52 -0.02 15.76
N GLU A 265 -16.84 0.14 15.95
CA GLU A 265 -17.43 1.08 16.91
C GLU A 265 -17.30 0.60 18.37
N ALA A 266 -17.25 -0.72 18.59
CA ALA A 266 -16.96 -1.35 19.87
C ALA A 266 -15.48 -1.24 20.29
N SER A 267 -14.65 -0.50 19.55
CA SER A 267 -13.25 -0.22 19.88
C SER A 267 -13.06 0.50 21.24
N SER A 268 -14.12 0.98 21.88
CA SER A 268 -14.11 1.38 23.30
C SER A 268 -13.65 0.26 24.24
N PHE A 269 -13.84 -1.02 23.90
CA PHE A 269 -13.28 -2.14 24.67
C PHE A 269 -11.74 -2.20 24.62
N LEU A 270 -11.11 -1.49 23.67
CA LEU A 270 -9.65 -1.34 23.57
C LEU A 270 -9.09 -0.14 24.38
N LEU A 271 -9.93 0.62 25.13
CA LEU A 271 -9.45 1.66 26.05
C LEU A 271 -8.33 1.23 27.03
N PRO A 272 -8.24 -0.04 27.50
CA PRO A 272 -7.12 -0.49 28.34
C PRO A 272 -5.74 -0.34 27.68
N TRP A 273 -5.64 -0.36 26.34
CA TRP A 273 -4.36 -0.31 25.61
C TRP A 273 -3.50 0.89 25.99
N LYS A 274 -4.10 2.09 26.03
CA LYS A 274 -3.44 3.34 26.40
C LYS A 274 -2.82 3.29 27.80
N ARG A 275 -3.52 2.67 28.75
CA ARG A 275 -3.07 2.53 30.15
C ARG A 275 -2.03 1.42 30.31
N VAL A 276 -2.20 0.29 29.63
CA VAL A 276 -1.35 -0.90 29.76
C VAL A 276 0.00 -0.70 29.07
N PHE A 277 0.02 -0.15 27.86
CA PHE A 277 1.22 -0.07 27.02
C PHE A 277 1.88 1.33 26.99
N LYS A 278 1.26 2.34 27.64
CA LYS A 278 1.69 3.76 27.61
C LYS A 278 1.79 4.35 26.19
N VAL A 279 0.98 3.83 25.27
CA VAL A 279 0.92 4.27 23.87
C VAL A 279 0.08 5.55 23.79
N THR A 280 0.56 6.55 23.05
CA THR A 280 -0.20 7.79 22.81
C THR A 280 -1.24 7.61 21.70
N ASP A 281 -2.31 8.42 21.70
CA ASP A 281 -3.34 8.34 20.65
C ASP A 281 -2.73 8.58 19.26
N SER A 282 -1.76 9.50 19.16
CA SER A 282 -0.96 9.73 17.95
C SER A 282 -0.16 8.51 17.47
N GLN A 283 0.30 7.64 18.37
CA GLN A 283 0.99 6.40 17.99
C GLN A 283 0.00 5.33 17.48
N VAL A 284 -1.24 5.32 17.99
CA VAL A 284 -2.34 4.49 17.48
C VAL A 284 -2.75 4.98 16.08
N GLU A 285 -2.94 6.28 15.89
CA GLU A 285 -3.24 6.87 14.58
C GLU A 285 -2.16 6.58 13.53
N ILE A 286 -0.87 6.70 13.89
CA ILE A 286 0.24 6.34 13.01
C ILE A 286 0.21 4.84 12.69
N ALA A 287 -0.03 3.97 13.68
CA ALA A 287 -0.14 2.53 13.44
C ALA A 287 -1.28 2.18 12.48
N ILE A 288 -2.44 2.85 12.59
CA ILE A 288 -3.57 2.66 11.69
C ILE A 288 -3.22 3.16 10.28
N ARG A 289 -2.69 4.38 10.18
CA ARG A 289 -2.31 5.03 8.92
C ARG A 289 -1.29 4.22 8.14
N ASP A 290 -0.18 3.83 8.78
CA ASP A 290 0.92 3.13 8.12
C ASP A 290 0.51 1.75 7.58
N ASN A 291 -0.30 1.00 8.33
CA ASN A 291 -0.79 -0.32 7.89
C ASN A 291 -1.82 -0.18 6.76
N ALA A 292 -2.77 0.75 6.88
CA ALA A 292 -3.76 1.04 5.83
C ALA A 292 -3.09 1.50 4.52
N GLN A 293 -2.06 2.35 4.60
CA GLN A 293 -1.27 2.78 3.44
C GLN A 293 -0.56 1.61 2.76
N ARG A 294 0.06 0.67 3.51
CA ARG A 294 0.74 -0.50 2.94
C ARG A 294 -0.24 -1.44 2.25
N LEU A 295 -1.36 -1.77 2.89
CA LEU A 295 -2.42 -2.61 2.31
C LEU A 295 -2.99 -2.00 1.02
N TYR A 296 -3.32 -0.72 1.05
CA TYR A 296 -3.83 -0.01 -0.13
C TYR A 296 -2.76 0.04 -1.25
N PHE A 297 -1.50 0.33 -0.92
CA PHE A 297 -0.40 0.33 -1.89
C PHE A 297 -0.11 -1.06 -2.48
N SER A 298 -0.28 -2.13 -1.71
CA SER A 298 -0.19 -3.51 -2.19
C SER A 298 -1.29 -3.79 -3.22
N LYS A 299 -2.55 -3.45 -2.91
CA LYS A 299 -3.69 -3.57 -3.84
C LYS A 299 -3.49 -2.72 -5.10
N LEU A 300 -3.03 -1.48 -4.98
CA LEU A 300 -2.72 -0.58 -6.12
C LEU A 300 -1.74 -1.22 -7.11
N LYS A 301 -0.64 -1.84 -6.64
CA LYS A 301 0.36 -2.51 -7.50
C LYS A 301 -0.24 -3.62 -8.37
N SER A 302 -1.31 -4.28 -7.90
CA SER A 302 -1.99 -5.34 -8.64
C SER A 302 -2.94 -4.80 -9.72
N VAL A 303 -3.57 -3.64 -9.46
CA VAL A 303 -4.62 -3.05 -10.30
C VAL A 303 -4.07 -2.14 -11.41
N VAL A 304 -3.13 -1.25 -11.08
CA VAL A 304 -2.86 -0.05 -11.91
C VAL A 304 -2.17 -0.33 -13.26
N LYS A 305 -1.79 -1.58 -13.55
CA LYS A 305 -1.32 -1.97 -14.89
C LYS A 305 -2.43 -1.91 -15.95
N ASP A 306 -3.64 -2.34 -15.59
CA ASP A 306 -4.75 -2.56 -16.52
C ASP A 306 -6.05 -1.91 -16.01
N ILE A 307 -5.95 -0.66 -15.53
CA ILE A 307 -7.03 0.07 -14.85
C ILE A 307 -8.37 -0.08 -15.56
N ASP A 308 -9.36 -0.62 -14.87
CA ASP A 308 -10.75 -0.71 -15.35
C ASP A 308 -11.75 -0.20 -14.30
N VAL A 309 -12.99 0.04 -14.71
CA VAL A 309 -14.10 0.54 -13.88
C VAL A 309 -14.28 -0.34 -12.63
N GLU A 310 -14.43 -1.66 -12.81
CA GLU A 310 -14.57 -2.61 -11.71
C GLU A 310 -13.39 -2.55 -10.73
N GLN A 311 -12.16 -2.39 -11.26
CA GLN A 311 -10.96 -2.32 -10.45
C GLN A 311 -10.89 -1.02 -9.63
N LEU A 312 -11.29 0.12 -10.21
CA LEU A 312 -11.38 1.41 -9.50
C LEU A 312 -12.43 1.38 -8.39
N VAL A 313 -13.57 0.75 -8.62
CA VAL A 313 -14.59 0.52 -7.58
C VAL A 313 -14.04 -0.41 -6.48
N SER A 314 -13.35 -1.50 -6.85
CA SER A 314 -12.73 -2.41 -5.87
C SER A 314 -11.64 -1.72 -5.02
N LEU A 315 -10.91 -0.76 -5.59
CA LEU A 315 -9.96 0.07 -4.86
C LEU A 315 -10.65 1.03 -3.91
N ARG A 316 -11.78 1.65 -4.31
CA ARG A 316 -12.57 2.51 -3.41
C ARG A 316 -13.15 1.72 -2.24
N GLN A 317 -13.68 0.52 -2.49
CA GLN A 317 -14.16 -0.40 -1.46
C GLN A 317 -13.02 -0.81 -0.50
N ALA A 318 -11.86 -1.20 -1.03
CA ALA A 318 -10.68 -1.55 -0.23
C ALA A 318 -10.17 -0.36 0.62
N GLN A 319 -10.18 0.85 0.06
CA GLN A 319 -9.81 2.06 0.79
C GLN A 319 -10.71 2.27 2.03
N LEU A 320 -12.03 2.12 1.85
CA LEU A 320 -13.02 2.26 2.92
C LEU A 320 -12.88 1.14 3.98
N SER A 321 -12.70 -0.12 3.58
CA SER A 321 -12.48 -1.23 4.51
C SER A 321 -11.19 -1.07 5.32
N TYR A 322 -10.13 -0.52 4.71
CA TYR A 322 -8.87 -0.23 5.39
C TYR A 322 -8.89 1.03 6.26
N ARG A 323 -9.98 1.82 6.22
CA ARG A 323 -10.12 3.15 6.87
C ARG A 323 -9.02 4.15 6.48
N LEU A 324 -8.57 4.12 5.22
CA LEU A 324 -7.62 5.10 4.69
C LEU A 324 -8.35 6.38 4.28
N SER A 325 -7.85 7.56 4.67
CA SER A 325 -8.46 8.85 4.29
C SER A 325 -8.32 9.13 2.79
N ASP A 326 -9.30 9.84 2.23
CA ASP A 326 -9.37 10.16 0.80
C ASP A 326 -8.12 10.92 0.31
N GLU A 327 -7.60 11.85 1.11
CA GLU A 327 -6.34 12.58 0.84
C GLU A 327 -5.15 11.62 0.64
N LEU A 328 -4.97 10.67 1.57
CA LEU A 328 -3.84 9.72 1.52
C LEU A 328 -4.01 8.67 0.42
N ALA A 329 -5.26 8.30 0.12
CA ALA A 329 -5.58 7.40 -0.98
C ALA A 329 -5.31 8.07 -2.34
N GLU A 330 -5.69 9.34 -2.49
CA GLU A 330 -5.40 10.17 -3.66
C GLU A 330 -3.88 10.34 -3.86
N ASP A 331 -3.13 10.70 -2.81
CA ASP A 331 -1.69 10.85 -2.89
C ASP A 331 -0.99 9.55 -3.29
N LEU A 332 -1.39 8.41 -2.72
CA LEU A 332 -0.84 7.10 -3.09
C LEU A 332 -1.19 6.71 -4.53
N PHE A 333 -2.41 6.98 -4.99
CA PHE A 333 -2.82 6.72 -6.38
C PHE A 333 -2.02 7.58 -7.37
N ARG A 334 -1.92 8.89 -7.11
CA ARG A 334 -1.11 9.84 -7.90
C ARG A 334 0.38 9.47 -7.90
N GLN A 335 0.93 9.08 -6.75
CA GLN A 335 2.33 8.66 -6.66
C GLN A 335 2.58 7.35 -7.44
N HIS A 336 1.65 6.40 -7.41
CA HIS A 336 1.82 5.12 -8.11
C HIS A 336 1.67 5.25 -9.63
N THR A 337 0.66 5.99 -10.10
CA THR A 337 0.50 6.32 -11.53
C THR A 337 1.67 7.14 -12.07
N ARG A 338 2.21 8.09 -11.30
CA ARG A 338 3.46 8.79 -11.63
C ARG A 338 4.63 7.82 -11.81
N LYS A 339 4.88 6.93 -10.84
CA LYS A 339 5.97 5.93 -10.91
C LYS A 339 5.86 5.00 -12.12
N LEU A 340 4.64 4.66 -12.57
CA LEU A 340 4.42 3.89 -13.79
C LEU A 340 4.86 4.66 -15.04
N VAL A 341 4.47 5.94 -15.15
CA VAL A 341 4.90 6.82 -16.25
C VAL A 341 6.42 7.07 -16.21
N GLU A 342 7.01 7.30 -15.05
CA GLU A 342 8.46 7.47 -14.86
C GLU A 342 9.28 6.25 -15.32
N LYS A 343 8.72 5.04 -15.20
CA LYS A 343 9.35 3.82 -15.71
C LYS A 343 9.40 3.81 -17.24
N ASN A 344 8.31 4.19 -17.90
CA ASN A 344 8.26 4.28 -19.37
C ASN A 344 9.17 5.42 -19.89
N ILE A 345 9.21 6.56 -19.18
CA ILE A 345 10.15 7.66 -19.45
C ILE A 345 11.60 7.19 -19.31
N SER A 346 11.93 6.44 -18.26
CA SER A 346 13.28 5.87 -18.09
C SER A 346 13.65 4.96 -19.26
N ALA A 347 12.76 4.03 -19.64
CA ALA A 347 12.97 3.13 -20.77
C ALA A 347 13.13 3.87 -22.12
N ALA A 348 12.39 4.97 -22.33
CA ALA A 348 12.54 5.82 -23.49
C ALA A 348 13.88 6.57 -23.49
N LEU A 349 14.32 7.10 -22.34
CA LEU A 349 15.61 7.79 -22.21
C LEU A 349 16.81 6.86 -22.41
N ASP A 350 16.77 5.65 -21.87
CA ASP A 350 17.84 4.65 -22.03
C ASP A 350 18.05 4.30 -23.52
N ARG A 351 16.97 4.21 -24.29
CA ARG A 351 17.02 4.05 -25.76
C ARG A 351 17.56 5.30 -26.44
N LEU A 352 17.03 6.48 -26.12
CA LEU A 352 17.36 7.75 -26.78
C LEU A 352 18.81 8.20 -26.54
N LYS A 353 19.34 7.93 -25.36
CA LYS A 353 20.74 8.22 -24.95
C LYS A 353 21.73 7.11 -25.31
N SER A 354 21.26 5.98 -25.86
CA SER A 354 22.15 4.88 -26.21
C SER A 354 23.18 5.28 -27.27
N ARG A 355 24.42 4.81 -27.10
CA ARG A 355 25.56 5.17 -27.97
C ARG A 355 25.44 4.61 -29.40
N THR A 356 24.50 3.68 -29.62
CA THR A 356 24.28 2.95 -30.88
C THR A 356 22.92 3.28 -31.49
N ARG A 357 22.42 4.51 -31.30
CA ARG A 357 21.09 4.96 -31.74
C ARG A 357 20.84 4.69 -33.23
N THR A 358 19.89 3.82 -33.52
CA THR A 358 19.37 3.59 -34.87
C THR A 358 18.10 4.42 -35.12
N VAL A 359 17.65 4.51 -36.38
CA VAL A 359 16.33 5.09 -36.72
C VAL A 359 15.21 4.30 -36.04
N GLN A 360 15.35 2.98 -35.94
CA GLN A 360 14.36 2.11 -35.30
C GLN A 360 14.23 2.36 -33.79
N ASP A 361 15.28 2.87 -33.13
CA ASP A 361 15.21 3.23 -31.71
C ASP A 361 14.45 4.52 -31.46
N VAL A 362 14.39 5.43 -32.44
CA VAL A 362 13.53 6.63 -32.36
C VAL A 362 12.05 6.24 -32.42
N VAL A 363 11.69 5.30 -33.31
CA VAL A 363 10.33 4.75 -33.38
C VAL A 363 9.93 4.12 -32.04
N LYS A 364 10.80 3.27 -31.46
CA LYS A 364 10.56 2.67 -30.13
C LYS A 364 10.45 3.70 -29.00
N VAL A 365 11.14 4.84 -29.09
CA VAL A 365 10.99 5.94 -28.13
C VAL A 365 9.60 6.56 -28.23
N VAL A 366 9.10 6.78 -29.45
CA VAL A 366 7.74 7.28 -29.69
C VAL A 366 6.69 6.27 -29.22
N GLU A 367 6.87 4.97 -29.47
CA GLU A 367 6.00 3.91 -28.94
C GLU A 367 5.87 3.92 -27.41
N GLU A 368 6.95 4.18 -26.65
CA GLU A 368 6.87 4.32 -25.19
C GLU A 368 6.15 5.61 -24.75
N LEU A 369 6.25 6.69 -25.52
CA LEU A 369 5.52 7.94 -25.27
C LEU A 369 4.03 7.80 -25.60
N ASP A 370 3.69 7.08 -26.66
CA ASP A 370 2.29 6.77 -27.03
C ASP A 370 1.61 5.88 -25.98
N LYS A 371 2.33 4.95 -25.35
CA LYS A 371 1.82 4.21 -24.17
C LYS A 371 1.49 5.13 -23.00
N ILE A 372 2.34 6.13 -22.71
CA ILE A 372 2.08 7.12 -21.66
C ILE A 372 0.84 7.95 -22.01
N LEU A 373 0.69 8.36 -23.26
CA LEU A 373 -0.46 9.11 -23.75
C LEU A 373 -1.76 8.30 -23.69
N ALA A 374 -1.74 7.05 -24.16
CA ALA A 374 -2.89 6.14 -24.10
C ALA A 374 -3.34 5.91 -22.64
N PHE A 375 -2.39 5.68 -21.73
CA PHE A 375 -2.67 5.53 -20.30
C PHE A 375 -3.28 6.81 -19.67
N ASN A 376 -2.72 7.97 -19.99
CA ASN A 376 -3.24 9.26 -19.53
C ASN A 376 -4.64 9.56 -20.10
N ASN A 377 -4.91 9.23 -21.37
CA ASN A 377 -6.23 9.35 -21.97
C ASN A 377 -7.25 8.41 -21.32
N LYS A 378 -6.85 7.18 -20.97
CA LYS A 378 -7.70 6.25 -20.19
C LYS A 378 -8.09 6.88 -18.85
N LEU A 379 -7.12 7.41 -18.10
CA LEU A 379 -7.38 8.09 -16.82
C LEU A 379 -8.26 9.35 -16.94
N ILE A 380 -8.12 10.13 -18.02
CA ILE A 380 -9.01 11.28 -18.30
C ILE A 380 -10.43 10.80 -18.61
N SER A 381 -10.60 9.75 -19.40
CA SER A 381 -11.92 9.19 -19.71
C SER A 381 -12.63 8.65 -18.46
N LEU A 382 -11.89 7.95 -17.58
CA LEU A 382 -12.40 7.43 -16.32
C LEU A 382 -12.76 8.55 -15.34
N LYS A 383 -12.00 9.65 -15.30
CA LYS A 383 -12.35 10.83 -14.48
C LYS A 383 -13.66 11.49 -14.93
N ASN A 384 -13.98 11.43 -16.22
CA ASN A 384 -15.16 12.04 -16.81
C ASN A 384 -16.35 11.04 -16.94
N HIS A 385 -16.23 9.84 -16.37
CA HIS A 385 -17.27 8.81 -16.40
C HIS A 385 -18.45 9.18 -15.48
N GLU A 386 -19.66 8.69 -15.78
CA GLU A 386 -20.86 8.95 -14.97
C GLU A 386 -20.66 8.44 -13.52
N ASP A 387 -20.12 7.24 -13.37
CA ASP A 387 -19.80 6.62 -12.07
C ASP A 387 -18.55 7.16 -11.37
N ALA A 388 -17.93 8.26 -11.83
CA ALA A 388 -16.64 8.74 -11.30
C ALA A 388 -16.64 9.01 -9.78
N ALA A 389 -17.81 9.30 -9.18
CA ALA A 389 -17.98 9.44 -7.73
C ALA A 389 -17.78 8.13 -6.93
N SER A 390 -17.90 6.98 -7.58
CA SER A 390 -17.69 5.64 -6.99
C SER A 390 -16.25 5.13 -7.09
N PHE A 391 -15.39 5.83 -7.85
CA PHE A 391 -14.03 5.39 -8.15
C PHE A 391 -13.06 5.75 -7.02
N ALA A 392 -11.87 5.14 -7.06
CA ALA A 392 -10.78 5.47 -6.15
C ALA A 392 -10.39 6.95 -6.22
N CYS A 393 -10.05 7.55 -5.08
CA CYS A 393 -9.59 8.94 -5.01
C CYS A 393 -8.29 9.12 -5.82
N GLY A 394 -8.13 10.29 -6.44
CA GLY A 394 -6.95 10.64 -7.25
C GLY A 394 -6.98 10.22 -8.72
N VAL A 395 -8.06 9.62 -9.22
CA VAL A 395 -8.23 9.34 -10.67
C VAL A 395 -8.24 10.65 -11.47
N GLY A 396 -7.31 10.76 -12.43
CA GLY A 396 -7.16 11.96 -13.25
C GLY A 396 -5.87 11.98 -14.07
N PRO A 397 -5.60 13.08 -14.79
CA PRO A 397 -4.42 13.20 -15.64
C PRO A 397 -3.13 13.10 -14.83
N VAL A 398 -2.14 12.39 -15.38
CA VAL A 398 -0.85 12.13 -14.72
C VAL A 398 0.08 13.33 -14.92
N SER A 399 0.87 13.64 -13.89
CA SER A 399 2.00 14.57 -13.99
C SER A 399 3.22 14.01 -13.26
N VAL A 400 4.38 14.19 -13.89
CA VAL A 400 5.70 13.77 -13.40
C VAL A 400 6.27 14.75 -12.37
N SER A 401 5.70 15.95 -12.25
CA SER A 401 6.09 16.96 -11.25
C SER A 401 5.98 16.44 -9.81
N GLY A 402 6.93 16.82 -8.96
CA GLY A 402 7.11 16.26 -7.61
C GLY A 402 7.58 14.80 -7.60
N GLY A 403 8.13 14.30 -8.71
CA GLY A 403 8.67 12.95 -8.89
C GLY A 403 10.18 12.93 -9.14
N LYS A 404 10.65 11.85 -9.78
CA LYS A 404 12.07 11.68 -10.15
C LYS A 404 12.57 12.80 -11.05
N TYR A 405 11.74 13.31 -11.97
CA TYR A 405 12.11 14.28 -13.01
C TYR A 405 11.81 15.75 -12.64
N ASP A 406 11.64 16.07 -11.35
CA ASP A 406 11.27 17.42 -10.92
C ASP A 406 12.47 18.41 -10.89
N SER A 407 13.67 17.86 -10.82
CA SER A 407 14.95 18.58 -10.86
C SER A 407 15.27 19.14 -12.25
N GLU A 408 15.97 20.28 -12.31
CA GLU A 408 16.30 20.93 -13.59
C GLU A 408 17.10 20.04 -14.57
N ARG A 409 18.03 19.21 -14.08
CA ARG A 409 18.84 18.35 -14.96
C ARG A 409 17.99 17.28 -15.63
N GLU A 410 17.10 16.62 -14.89
CA GLU A 410 16.20 15.62 -15.45
C GLU A 410 14.93 16.22 -16.09
N LYS A 411 14.64 17.51 -15.92
CA LYS A 411 13.75 18.26 -16.85
C LYS A 411 14.35 18.39 -18.25
N ASP A 412 15.67 18.58 -18.38
CA ASP A 412 16.31 18.63 -19.70
C ASP A 412 16.22 17.28 -20.44
N ASP A 413 16.16 16.16 -19.71
CA ASP A 413 15.83 14.84 -20.27
C ASP A 413 14.39 14.77 -20.81
N LEU A 414 13.42 15.37 -20.11
CA LEU A 414 12.04 15.49 -20.61
C LEU A 414 11.95 16.39 -21.85
N LYS A 415 12.73 17.49 -21.88
CA LYS A 415 12.86 18.36 -23.07
C LYS A 415 13.46 17.59 -24.26
N LEU A 416 14.41 16.68 -24.02
CA LEU A 416 15.00 15.82 -25.05
C LEU A 416 13.98 14.81 -25.62
N LEU A 417 13.16 14.18 -24.77
CA LEU A 417 12.05 13.32 -25.22
C LEU A 417 10.98 14.10 -26.00
N TYR A 418 10.57 15.27 -25.50
CA TYR A 418 9.61 16.14 -26.19
C TYR A 418 10.14 16.55 -27.57
N ARG A 419 11.43 16.93 -27.65
CA ARG A 419 12.14 17.20 -28.90
C ARG A 419 12.15 16.01 -29.86
N ALA A 420 12.34 14.78 -29.36
CA ALA A 420 12.27 13.58 -30.18
C ALA A 420 10.85 13.36 -30.75
N TYR A 421 9.81 13.52 -29.93
CA TYR A 421 8.41 13.37 -30.37
C TYR A 421 7.98 14.43 -31.39
N VAL A 422 8.34 15.72 -31.20
CA VAL A 422 8.09 16.77 -32.22
C VAL A 422 8.81 16.44 -33.54
N THR A 423 10.03 15.88 -33.48
CA THR A 423 10.80 15.49 -34.67
C THR A 423 10.15 14.33 -35.42
N ASP A 424 9.59 13.34 -34.70
CA ASP A 424 8.79 12.27 -35.30
C ASP A 424 7.47 12.80 -35.88
N ALA A 425 6.77 13.66 -35.15
CA ALA A 425 5.51 14.22 -35.59
C ALA A 425 5.62 14.94 -36.94
N LEU A 426 6.76 15.59 -37.18
CA LEU A 426 7.10 16.28 -38.43
C LEU A 426 7.89 15.41 -39.43
N SER A 427 8.10 14.12 -39.18
CA SER A 427 8.90 13.24 -40.06
C SER A 427 8.25 13.00 -41.42
N GLY A 428 6.92 12.88 -41.48
CA GLY A 428 6.13 12.91 -42.73
C GLY A 428 6.10 14.30 -43.38
N GLY A 429 6.61 15.33 -42.71
CA GLY A 429 6.68 16.71 -43.19
C GLY A 429 5.35 17.48 -43.16
N ARG A 430 4.32 16.92 -42.52
CA ARG A 430 3.12 17.64 -42.06
C ARG A 430 2.95 17.39 -40.56
N MET A 431 2.32 18.30 -39.83
CA MET A 431 1.92 18.12 -38.43
C MET A 431 0.46 17.65 -38.41
N GLU A 432 0.21 16.49 -37.81
CA GLU A 432 -1.14 15.92 -37.76
C GLU A 432 -1.88 16.34 -36.49
N GLU A 433 -3.18 16.66 -36.58
CA GLU A 433 -3.96 17.22 -35.45
C GLU A 433 -3.90 16.36 -34.18
N HIS A 434 -3.97 15.03 -34.33
CA HIS A 434 -3.86 14.11 -33.19
C HIS A 434 -2.46 14.15 -32.54
N LYS A 435 -1.39 14.36 -33.32
CA LYS A 435 -0.04 14.56 -32.79
C LYS A 435 0.11 15.92 -32.12
N LEU A 436 -0.58 16.96 -32.60
CA LEU A 436 -0.64 18.29 -31.96
C LEU A 436 -1.38 18.23 -30.61
N ALA A 437 -2.48 17.46 -30.52
CA ALA A 437 -3.16 17.17 -29.26
C ALA A 437 -2.25 16.38 -28.29
N ALA A 438 -1.58 15.34 -28.79
CA ALA A 438 -0.61 14.54 -28.02
C ALA A 438 0.57 15.38 -27.49
N LEU A 439 1.12 16.31 -28.27
CA LEU A 439 2.16 17.24 -27.83
C LEU A 439 1.70 18.11 -26.66
N ASN A 440 0.46 18.62 -26.71
CA ASN A 440 -0.11 19.38 -25.60
C ASN A 440 -0.31 18.52 -24.34
N GLN A 441 -0.65 17.23 -24.48
CA GLN A 441 -0.72 16.30 -23.36
C GLN A 441 0.66 15.99 -22.79
N LEU A 442 1.66 15.64 -23.63
CA LEU A 442 3.04 15.38 -23.20
C LEU A 442 3.63 16.57 -22.44
N LYS A 443 3.44 17.79 -22.94
CA LYS A 443 3.83 19.03 -22.25
C LYS A 443 3.28 19.10 -20.82
N ASN A 444 1.99 18.78 -20.64
CA ASN A 444 1.33 18.81 -19.33
C ASN A 444 1.81 17.66 -18.42
N ILE A 445 1.98 16.44 -18.97
CA ILE A 445 2.48 15.27 -18.23
C ILE A 445 3.91 15.53 -17.73
N PHE A 446 4.78 16.05 -18.60
CA PHE A 446 6.17 16.40 -18.28
C PHE A 446 6.31 17.66 -17.42
N GLY A 447 5.24 18.45 -17.24
CA GLY A 447 5.30 19.72 -16.51
C GLY A 447 6.16 20.80 -17.19
N LEU A 448 6.32 20.75 -18.52
CA LEU A 448 7.15 21.70 -19.26
C LEU A 448 6.49 23.09 -19.30
N GLY A 449 7.31 24.13 -19.11
CA GLY A 449 6.82 25.51 -19.22
C GLY A 449 6.32 25.82 -20.63
N LYS A 450 5.23 26.59 -20.76
CA LYS A 450 4.65 26.98 -22.06
C LYS A 450 5.72 27.51 -23.04
N ARG A 451 6.55 28.46 -22.58
CA ARG A 451 7.65 29.05 -23.36
C ARG A 451 8.72 28.03 -23.79
N GLU A 452 9.02 27.03 -22.96
CA GLU A 452 10.04 26.02 -23.27
C GLU A 452 9.56 25.07 -24.36
N ALA A 453 8.32 24.55 -24.20
CA ALA A 453 7.69 23.69 -25.19
C ALA A 453 7.49 24.41 -26.53
N GLU A 454 7.06 25.68 -26.51
CA GLU A 454 6.96 26.53 -27.70
C GLU A 454 8.32 26.76 -28.37
N SER A 455 9.37 27.07 -27.61
CA SER A 455 10.73 27.25 -28.13
C SER A 455 11.28 25.98 -28.82
N ILE A 456 11.10 24.81 -28.21
CA ILE A 456 11.50 23.52 -28.81
C ILE A 456 10.71 23.25 -30.09
N THR A 457 9.39 23.49 -30.06
CA THR A 457 8.51 23.26 -31.22
C THR A 457 8.88 24.20 -32.37
N LEU A 458 9.14 25.47 -32.07
CA LEU A 458 9.56 26.49 -33.05
C LEU A 458 10.92 26.15 -33.68
N ASP A 459 11.93 25.77 -32.90
CA ASP A 459 13.26 25.40 -33.41
C ASP A 459 13.18 24.24 -34.43
N ILE A 460 12.41 23.20 -34.11
CA ILE A 460 12.26 22.02 -34.98
C ILE A 460 11.41 22.37 -36.20
N THR A 461 10.28 23.03 -36.02
CA THR A 461 9.38 23.39 -37.13
C THR A 461 10.04 24.38 -38.09
N SER A 462 10.85 25.32 -37.59
CA SER A 462 11.65 26.23 -38.43
C SER A 462 12.67 25.48 -39.29
N LYS A 463 13.31 24.43 -38.75
CA LYS A 463 14.24 23.57 -39.49
C LYS A 463 13.53 22.73 -40.55
N VAL A 464 12.36 22.18 -40.23
CA VAL A 464 11.52 21.43 -41.18
C VAL A 464 10.98 22.34 -42.28
N TYR A 465 10.51 23.55 -41.94
CA TYR A 465 10.06 24.57 -42.88
C TYR A 465 11.19 24.97 -43.86
N ARG A 466 12.39 25.30 -43.36
CA ARG A 466 13.57 25.59 -44.23
C ARG A 466 13.89 24.43 -45.17
N LYS A 467 13.78 23.18 -44.70
CA LYS A 467 14.04 21.97 -45.50
C LYS A 467 12.95 21.72 -46.56
N ARG A 468 11.66 21.83 -46.20
CA ARG A 468 10.55 21.70 -47.16
C ARG A 468 10.57 22.82 -48.20
N LEU A 469 10.88 24.05 -47.79
CA LEU A 469 11.03 25.19 -48.69
C LEU A 469 12.20 24.97 -49.67
N SER A 470 13.38 24.55 -49.21
CA SER A 470 14.49 24.25 -50.13
C SER A 470 14.18 23.07 -51.06
N GLN A 471 13.47 22.04 -50.58
CA GLN A 471 12.98 20.95 -51.44
C GLN A 471 12.00 21.43 -52.51
N GLY A 472 11.05 22.32 -52.19
CA GLY A 472 10.12 22.92 -53.16
C GLY A 472 10.79 23.85 -54.17
N VAL A 473 11.91 24.50 -53.78
CA VAL A 473 12.76 25.27 -54.69
C VAL A 473 13.54 24.34 -55.63
N SER A 474 14.17 23.28 -55.12
CA SER A 474 15.05 22.39 -55.90
C SER A 474 14.29 21.41 -56.82
N SER A 475 13.06 21.03 -56.47
CA SER A 475 12.17 20.24 -57.32
C SER A 475 11.56 21.05 -58.48
N GLY A 476 11.44 22.37 -58.29
CA GLY A 476 10.68 23.26 -59.16
C GLY A 476 9.21 23.40 -58.75
N ASP A 477 8.69 22.64 -57.78
CA ASP A 477 7.29 22.66 -57.36
C ASP A 477 6.81 24.08 -56.98
N LEU A 478 7.66 24.87 -56.31
CA LEU A 478 7.36 26.28 -55.97
C LEU A 478 7.38 27.22 -57.19
N GLU A 479 8.11 26.88 -58.25
CA GLU A 479 8.18 27.70 -59.46
C GLU A 479 7.04 27.44 -60.42
N PHE A 480 6.64 26.16 -60.55
CA PHE A 480 5.54 25.71 -61.39
C PHE A 480 4.16 25.83 -60.72
N SER A 481 4.10 26.12 -59.42
CA SER A 481 2.84 26.41 -58.71
C SER A 481 2.13 27.64 -59.27
N ASP A 482 0.83 27.50 -59.55
CA ASP A 482 -0.07 28.58 -60.01
C ASP A 482 -0.06 29.80 -59.08
N SER A 483 0.18 29.60 -57.79
CA SER A 483 0.32 30.67 -56.80
C SER A 483 1.38 30.35 -55.77
N LYS A 484 2.52 31.05 -55.88
CA LYS A 484 3.64 31.01 -54.92
C LYS A 484 3.19 31.38 -53.51
N ALA A 485 2.29 32.36 -53.38
CA ALA A 485 1.72 32.75 -52.09
C ALA A 485 0.87 31.63 -51.48
N ALA A 486 0.04 30.95 -52.29
CA ALA A 486 -0.76 29.81 -51.82
C ALA A 486 0.13 28.61 -51.44
N PHE A 487 1.18 28.30 -52.21
CA PHE A 487 2.15 27.26 -51.83
C PHE A 487 2.78 27.55 -50.47
N LEU A 488 3.24 28.78 -50.24
CA LEU A 488 3.87 29.19 -48.98
C LEU A 488 2.87 29.21 -47.82
N GLN A 489 1.60 29.57 -48.06
CA GLN A 489 0.54 29.49 -47.08
C GLN A 489 0.22 28.03 -46.71
N ASN A 490 0.00 27.16 -47.71
CA ASN A 490 -0.23 25.73 -47.52
C ASN A 490 0.93 25.07 -46.74
N LEU A 491 2.18 25.47 -47.01
CA LEU A 491 3.35 24.99 -46.27
C LEU A 491 3.35 25.44 -44.79
N CYS A 492 2.80 26.62 -44.47
CA CYS A 492 2.62 27.04 -43.08
C CYS A 492 1.47 26.27 -42.42
N GLU A 493 0.37 26.04 -43.13
CA GLU A 493 -0.81 25.30 -42.66
C GLU A 493 -0.47 23.82 -42.40
N GLU A 494 0.16 23.12 -43.34
CA GLU A 494 0.64 21.72 -43.20
C GLU A 494 1.54 21.52 -41.99
N LEU A 495 2.34 22.53 -41.63
CA LEU A 495 3.29 22.45 -40.51
C LEU A 495 2.75 23.05 -39.21
N HIS A 496 1.53 23.61 -39.21
CA HIS A 496 1.01 24.49 -38.16
C HIS A 496 2.03 25.56 -37.70
N PHE A 497 2.73 26.16 -38.65
CA PHE A 497 3.81 27.12 -38.40
C PHE A 497 3.31 28.57 -38.48
N ASP A 498 3.86 29.44 -37.63
CA ASP A 498 3.49 30.86 -37.57
C ASP A 498 3.84 31.60 -38.89
N PRO A 499 2.86 32.18 -39.60
CA PRO A 499 3.11 32.95 -40.83
C PRO A 499 4.06 34.14 -40.65
N GLN A 500 4.15 34.72 -39.45
CA GLN A 500 5.09 35.80 -39.16
C GLN A 500 6.53 35.27 -39.14
N LYS A 501 6.78 34.18 -38.42
CA LYS A 501 8.09 33.48 -38.44
C LYS A 501 8.44 32.88 -39.80
N ALA A 502 7.45 32.40 -40.55
CA ALA A 502 7.66 31.99 -41.95
C ALA A 502 8.10 33.17 -42.84
N THR A 503 7.68 34.39 -42.53
CA THR A 503 8.10 35.61 -43.23
C THR A 503 9.53 36.00 -42.86
N GLU A 504 9.85 36.07 -41.56
CA GLU A 504 11.22 36.32 -41.07
C GLU A 504 12.25 35.35 -41.70
N ILE A 505 11.93 34.06 -41.80
CA ILE A 505 12.80 33.05 -42.42
C ILE A 505 12.99 33.30 -43.93
N ARG A 506 11.93 33.70 -44.65
CA ARG A 506 12.02 34.01 -46.10
C ARG A 506 12.90 35.24 -46.34
N GLU A 507 12.75 36.27 -45.51
CA GLU A 507 13.58 37.47 -45.54
C GLU A 507 15.05 37.15 -45.21
N GLU A 508 15.31 36.30 -44.21
CA GLU A 508 16.66 35.86 -43.87
C GLU A 508 17.31 35.06 -45.01
N ILE A 509 16.59 34.15 -45.67
CA ILE A 509 17.08 33.39 -46.84
C ILE A 509 17.47 34.34 -47.98
N TYR A 510 16.64 35.35 -48.27
CA TYR A 510 16.97 36.37 -49.27
C TYR A 510 18.20 37.19 -48.86
N ARG A 511 18.28 37.62 -47.59
CA ARG A 511 19.41 38.39 -47.05
C ARG A 511 20.73 37.61 -47.13
N GLN A 512 20.72 36.32 -46.80
CA GLN A 512 21.87 35.43 -46.93
C GLN A 512 22.29 35.25 -48.40
N LYS A 513 21.34 35.13 -49.34
CA LYS A 513 21.67 35.04 -50.77
C LYS A 513 22.25 36.35 -51.31
N LEU A 514 21.73 37.49 -50.88
CA LEU A 514 22.27 38.81 -51.22
C LEU A 514 23.70 38.99 -50.71
N GLN A 515 23.98 38.60 -49.46
CA GLN A 515 25.35 38.60 -48.91
C GLN A 515 26.30 37.69 -49.71
N GLN A 516 25.82 36.53 -50.18
CA GLN A 516 26.63 35.64 -51.03
C GLN A 516 26.96 36.27 -52.39
N CYS A 517 25.98 36.90 -53.05
CA CYS A 517 26.19 37.57 -54.34
C CYS A 517 27.04 38.84 -54.21
N ALA A 518 26.96 39.55 -53.08
CA ALA A 518 27.73 40.77 -52.83
C ALA A 518 29.13 40.51 -52.23
N ALA A 519 29.53 39.25 -52.02
CA ALA A 519 30.78 38.89 -51.36
C ALA A 519 32.03 39.40 -52.11
N ASP A 520 31.98 39.42 -53.44
CA ASP A 520 33.06 39.91 -54.31
C ASP A 520 33.01 41.43 -54.53
N GLY A 521 32.13 42.15 -53.82
CA GLY A 521 31.97 43.61 -53.89
C GLY A 521 31.23 44.13 -55.13
N VAL A 522 30.92 43.27 -56.10
CA VAL A 522 30.19 43.60 -57.34
C VAL A 522 29.07 42.59 -57.55
N LEU A 523 27.85 43.07 -57.80
CA LEU A 523 26.71 42.24 -58.20
C LEU A 523 26.73 42.09 -59.73
N SER A 524 26.73 40.85 -60.24
CA SER A 524 26.59 40.59 -61.69
C SER A 524 25.14 40.71 -62.16
N ASP A 525 24.92 40.88 -63.47
CA ASP A 525 23.58 40.84 -64.06
C ASP A 525 22.89 39.48 -63.81
N GLU A 526 23.66 38.39 -63.74
CA GLU A 526 23.21 37.05 -63.39
C GLU A 526 22.73 36.97 -61.94
N ASP A 527 23.46 37.59 -61.00
CA ASP A 527 23.07 37.68 -59.60
C ASP A 527 21.80 38.51 -59.41
N VAL A 528 21.67 39.64 -60.10
CA VAL A 528 20.46 40.49 -60.05
C VAL A 528 19.24 39.72 -60.58
N LYS A 529 19.39 38.94 -61.66
CA LYS A 529 18.33 38.04 -62.17
C LYS A 529 17.98 36.94 -61.14
N ALA A 530 18.99 36.32 -60.52
CA ALA A 530 18.79 35.28 -59.52
C ALA A 530 18.10 35.79 -58.24
N LEU A 531 18.49 36.95 -57.72
CA LEU A 531 17.86 37.62 -56.58
C LEU A 531 16.41 38.03 -56.90
N THR A 532 16.16 38.54 -58.12
CA THR A 532 14.81 38.89 -58.58
C THR A 532 13.90 37.65 -58.66
N ARG A 533 14.40 36.52 -59.17
CA ARG A 533 13.68 35.23 -59.18
C ARG A 533 13.37 34.76 -57.75
N LEU A 534 14.36 34.76 -56.86
CA LEU A 534 14.22 34.34 -55.46
C LEU A 534 13.18 35.18 -54.72
N ARG A 535 13.21 36.51 -54.88
CA ARG A 535 12.20 37.43 -54.33
C ARG A 535 10.78 37.01 -54.69
N VAL A 536 10.52 36.75 -55.98
CA VAL A 536 9.17 36.44 -56.48
C VAL A 536 8.70 35.10 -55.94
N MET A 537 9.59 34.10 -55.90
CA MET A 537 9.29 32.78 -55.33
C MET A 537 8.97 32.85 -53.83
N LEU A 538 9.72 33.63 -53.07
CA LEU A 538 9.52 33.80 -51.63
C LEU A 538 8.42 34.84 -51.30
N CYS A 539 7.85 35.52 -52.29
CA CYS A 539 6.81 36.55 -52.13
C CYS A 539 7.21 37.66 -51.12
N ILE A 540 8.45 38.16 -51.21
CA ILE A 540 8.98 39.18 -50.30
C ILE A 540 8.62 40.60 -50.80
N PRO A 541 8.12 41.49 -49.91
CA PRO A 541 7.82 42.89 -50.26
C PRO A 541 9.02 43.68 -50.77
N GLN A 542 8.78 44.68 -51.63
CA GLN A 542 9.83 45.57 -52.17
C GLN A 542 10.59 46.29 -51.04
N HIS A 543 9.87 46.89 -50.09
CA HIS A 543 10.49 47.73 -49.04
C HIS A 543 11.49 46.96 -48.16
N THR A 544 11.20 45.69 -47.83
CA THR A 544 12.13 44.81 -47.10
C THR A 544 13.44 44.62 -47.87
N ILE A 545 13.33 44.48 -49.20
CA ILE A 545 14.46 44.23 -50.09
C ILE A 545 15.31 45.48 -50.27
N ASP A 546 14.68 46.64 -50.42
CA ASP A 546 15.37 47.92 -50.51
C ASP A 546 16.15 48.21 -49.22
N ALA A 547 15.55 47.91 -48.05
CA ALA A 547 16.22 48.00 -46.76
C ALA A 547 17.41 47.02 -46.64
N ALA A 548 17.25 45.78 -47.10
CA ALA A 548 18.33 44.78 -47.08
C ALA A 548 19.50 45.14 -48.02
N HIS A 549 19.21 45.68 -49.20
CA HIS A 549 20.23 46.20 -50.13
C HIS A 549 20.93 47.44 -49.56
N SER A 550 20.19 48.39 -48.98
CA SER A 550 20.77 49.57 -48.36
C SER A 550 21.71 49.22 -47.20
N ASP A 551 21.37 48.21 -46.39
CA ASP A 551 22.20 47.73 -45.27
C ASP A 551 23.45 46.98 -45.77
N ILE A 552 23.29 45.97 -46.63
CA ILE A 552 24.39 45.10 -47.05
C ILE A 552 25.29 45.78 -48.08
N CYS A 553 24.73 46.29 -49.17
CA CYS A 553 25.52 46.92 -50.23
C CYS A 553 26.01 48.30 -49.81
N GLY A 554 25.25 49.04 -49.00
CA GLY A 554 25.69 50.31 -48.40
C GLY A 554 26.89 50.13 -47.47
N SER A 555 26.85 49.17 -46.54
CA SER A 555 27.99 48.93 -45.64
C SER A 555 29.23 48.34 -46.33
N LEU A 556 29.06 47.66 -47.48
CA LEU A 556 30.19 47.28 -48.34
C LEU A 556 30.77 48.50 -49.07
N PHE A 557 29.92 49.36 -49.63
CA PHE A 557 30.34 50.60 -50.29
C PHE A 557 31.06 51.54 -49.32
N GLU A 558 30.54 51.75 -48.11
CA GLU A 558 31.20 52.55 -47.06
C GLU A 558 32.61 52.02 -46.72
N LYS A 559 32.79 50.70 -46.63
CA LYS A 559 34.11 50.08 -46.39
C LYS A 559 35.09 50.33 -47.53
N VAL A 560 34.63 50.24 -48.78
CA VAL A 560 35.44 50.51 -49.98
C VAL A 560 35.79 51.99 -50.12
N VAL A 561 34.89 52.90 -49.71
CA VAL A 561 35.12 54.36 -49.75
C VAL A 561 35.93 54.87 -48.56
N SER A 562 35.97 54.14 -47.45
CA SER A 562 36.74 54.48 -46.24
C SER A 562 38.13 53.81 -46.19
N SER A 563 38.52 53.10 -47.25
CA SER A 563 39.84 52.45 -47.43
C SER A 563 40.68 53.18 -48.47
#